data_AF-A0A6P5S367-F1
#
_entry.id   AF-A0A6P5S367-F1
#
_cell.length_a   1.000
_cell.length_b   1.000
_cell.length_c   1.000
_cell.angle_alpha   90.00
_cell.angle_beta   90.00
_cell.angle_gamma   90.00
#
_symmetry.space_group_name_H-M   'P 1'
#
loop_
_entity.id
_entity.type
_entity.pdbx_description
1 polymer ?
#
loop_
_entity_poly.entity_id
_entity_poly.type
_entity_poly.pdbx_seq_one_letter_code
_entity_poly.pdbx_strand_id
1 'polypeptide(L)'
;MQAQPTPNIPVSEFYWSLLHKADKKFSKIRELPYYHRNRHEYDAYFYKVFKVYTQLWKFQQENRQKLVEAGLRRSEIGEIASRIAQLYLGQYMRTSEASYLSEAYIFYEAILSREYFKEGMFQDLGLASKQLRFISRFLMVCLLLNRREMVQQLLNQLRVLVDECKRTFQETDFKEWKLVIQEIVRFLKADTAFMNIRPLRYSLVLDCHPDSLPHVSTSVAKRSLRLRDAILSSYHHNEVKFSELTLDTFRMLQCLEWEPSGSFYQSSGAKNGQNGAPASSRINYSQDISDPTLPSNPRKAVLYRPSVTHFLAVLATICEELPPDGVILIYLSASGAGMYSDVNSPSTLAYPSDRLNPSRGQSKGDGSSFQAGCLQFGTHGNGGMNSIYPSDLVPFTRRPLFLVIDCDNSEAFEAVNGVQKGETPAMLLSSSSSYHIAAIGSSRHSSGSLFTIFLTAPLQAFCLLLGISGSDIDMDTYNKAEKLLSSSFSDWGSTLVTSDTIDPVWAQILSDPFLRRLLLRFLFCRAALSLYAPTFNKKEFIPKCIPCLPASVLPTTAACQTVILQIANVFGATGKFIFSEGLELPENRQGDSESMSCS
;
A
#
# COMPACT_ATOMS: atom_id res chain seq x y z
N MET A 1 -24.84 -21.88 -20.78
CA MET A 1 -24.73 -23.29 -21.22
C MET A 1 -24.45 -24.16 -20.00
N GLN A 2 -25.43 -24.96 -19.60
CA GLN A 2 -25.30 -25.98 -18.56
C GLN A 2 -24.32 -27.05 -19.05
N ALA A 3 -23.26 -27.32 -18.31
CA ALA A 3 -22.41 -28.48 -18.57
C ALA A 3 -23.14 -29.70 -18.00
N GLN A 4 -24.06 -30.28 -18.77
CA GLN A 4 -24.59 -31.59 -18.44
C GLN A 4 -23.52 -32.64 -18.75
N PRO A 5 -23.38 -33.69 -17.92
CA PRO A 5 -22.51 -34.81 -18.23
C PRO A 5 -22.94 -35.42 -19.57
N THR A 6 -21.96 -35.80 -20.40
CA THR A 6 -22.23 -36.72 -21.50
C THR A 6 -22.83 -38.00 -20.92
N PRO A 7 -23.84 -38.61 -21.56
CA PRO A 7 -24.73 -39.61 -20.94
C PRO A 7 -24.06 -40.89 -20.41
N ASN A 8 -22.74 -41.06 -20.57
CA ASN A 8 -21.98 -42.27 -20.20
C ASN A 8 -20.86 -42.06 -19.15
N ILE A 9 -20.66 -40.87 -18.58
CA ILE A 9 -19.58 -40.65 -17.58
C ILE A 9 -20.17 -40.60 -16.15
N PRO A 10 -19.67 -41.40 -15.20
CA PRO A 10 -20.04 -41.30 -13.79
C PRO A 10 -19.85 -39.88 -13.22
N VAL A 11 -20.79 -39.45 -12.37
CA VAL A 11 -20.78 -38.12 -11.74
C VAL A 11 -19.47 -37.84 -11.00
N SER A 12 -18.89 -38.86 -10.35
CA SER A 12 -17.61 -38.78 -9.66
C SER A 12 -16.44 -38.58 -10.63
N GLU A 13 -16.36 -39.35 -11.72
CA GLU A 13 -15.29 -39.25 -12.71
C GLU A 13 -15.30 -37.87 -13.40
N PHE A 14 -16.49 -37.37 -13.75
CA PHE A 14 -16.63 -36.02 -14.30
C PHE A 14 -16.16 -34.94 -13.32
N TYR A 15 -16.50 -35.07 -12.03
CA TYR A 15 -16.06 -34.15 -10.99
C TYR A 15 -14.53 -34.12 -10.85
N TRP A 16 -13.88 -35.28 -10.74
CA TRP A 16 -12.43 -35.36 -10.58
C TRP A 16 -11.68 -34.86 -11.81
N SER A 17 -12.19 -35.13 -13.02
CA SER A 17 -11.67 -34.57 -14.27
C SER A 17 -11.79 -33.04 -14.31
N LEU A 18 -12.93 -32.50 -13.86
CA LEU A 18 -13.14 -31.06 -13.78
C LEU A 18 -12.22 -30.39 -12.75
N LEU A 19 -12.02 -31.02 -11.59
CA LEU A 19 -11.08 -30.56 -10.57
C LEU A 19 -9.64 -30.54 -11.10
N HIS A 20 -9.17 -31.62 -11.71
CA HIS A 20 -7.82 -31.68 -12.28
C HIS A 20 -7.61 -30.61 -13.37
N LYS A 21 -8.64 -30.37 -14.20
CA LYS A 21 -8.63 -29.28 -15.18
C LYS A 21 -8.57 -27.89 -14.53
N ALA A 22 -9.28 -27.69 -13.43
CA ALA A 22 -9.27 -26.44 -12.68
C ALA A 22 -7.88 -26.20 -12.06
N ASP A 23 -7.30 -27.20 -11.42
CA ASP A 23 -5.99 -27.11 -10.76
C ASP A 23 -4.85 -26.88 -11.75
N LYS A 24 -4.88 -27.55 -12.92
CA LYS A 24 -3.90 -27.29 -13.99
C LYS A 24 -3.95 -25.83 -14.45
N LYS A 25 -5.15 -25.25 -14.56
CA LYS A 25 -5.32 -23.83 -14.91
C LYS A 25 -4.90 -22.89 -13.79
N PHE A 26 -5.19 -23.26 -12.54
CA PHE A 26 -4.80 -22.51 -11.35
C PHE A 26 -3.28 -22.40 -11.21
N SER A 27 -2.55 -23.50 -11.42
CA SER A 27 -1.08 -23.48 -11.35
C SER A 27 -0.49 -22.55 -12.40
N LYS A 28 -1.02 -22.56 -13.62
CA LYS A 28 -0.57 -21.68 -14.69
C LYS A 28 -0.82 -20.19 -14.41
N ILE A 29 -2.00 -19.80 -13.90
CA ILE A 29 -2.28 -18.38 -13.62
C ILE A 29 -1.37 -17.81 -12.53
N ARG A 30 -1.02 -18.63 -11.53
CA ARG A 30 -0.12 -18.25 -10.44
C ARG A 30 1.31 -17.98 -10.93
N GLU A 31 1.74 -18.64 -11.99
CA GLU A 31 3.08 -18.49 -12.58
C GLU A 31 3.17 -17.31 -13.56
N LEU A 32 2.04 -16.66 -13.91
CA LEU A 32 2.05 -15.54 -14.84
C LEU A 32 2.68 -14.30 -14.19
N PRO A 33 3.82 -13.79 -14.69
CA PRO A 33 4.46 -12.61 -14.11
C PRO A 33 3.63 -11.33 -14.34
N TYR A 34 3.99 -10.25 -13.65
CA TYR A 34 3.43 -8.91 -13.90
C TYR A 34 3.78 -8.36 -15.29
N TYR A 35 4.93 -8.75 -15.86
CA TYR A 35 5.40 -8.35 -17.21
C TYR A 35 4.90 -9.29 -18.34
N HIS A 36 3.88 -10.12 -18.08
CA HIS A 36 3.37 -11.00 -19.13
C HIS A 36 2.76 -10.18 -20.28
N ARG A 37 3.11 -10.50 -21.52
CA ARG A 37 2.66 -9.77 -22.71
C ARG A 37 1.13 -9.69 -22.72
N ASN A 38 0.61 -8.49 -22.91
CA ASN A 38 -0.81 -8.14 -22.96
C ASN A 38 -1.58 -8.38 -21.65
N ARG A 39 -1.86 -7.31 -20.90
CA ARG A 39 -2.81 -7.25 -19.77
C ARG A 39 -4.15 -7.92 -20.07
N HIS A 40 -4.64 -7.80 -21.31
CA HIS A 40 -5.86 -8.46 -21.79
C HIS A 40 -5.78 -9.98 -21.80
N GLU A 41 -4.60 -10.57 -22.00
CA GLU A 41 -4.41 -12.02 -21.99
C GLU A 41 -4.49 -12.58 -20.57
N TYR A 42 -3.88 -11.89 -19.59
CA TYR A 42 -4.03 -12.28 -18.18
C TYR A 42 -5.50 -12.21 -17.76
N ASP A 43 -6.18 -11.09 -18.01
CA ASP A 43 -7.59 -10.92 -17.66
C ASP A 43 -8.46 -12.00 -18.36
N ALA A 44 -8.23 -12.27 -19.66
CA ALA A 44 -8.92 -13.34 -20.37
C ALA A 44 -8.61 -14.74 -19.80
N TYR A 45 -7.38 -15.00 -19.35
CA TYR A 45 -7.00 -16.26 -18.73
C TYR A 45 -7.63 -16.41 -17.34
N PHE A 46 -7.65 -15.34 -16.54
CA PHE A 46 -8.36 -15.26 -15.27
C PHE A 46 -9.82 -15.65 -15.43
N TYR A 47 -10.55 -15.04 -16.38
CA TYR A 47 -11.94 -15.41 -16.65
C TYR A 47 -12.10 -16.89 -17.05
N LYS A 48 -11.15 -17.45 -17.82
CA LYS A 48 -11.16 -18.88 -18.16
C LYS A 48 -10.96 -19.77 -16.94
N VAL A 49 -10.06 -19.40 -16.01
CA VAL A 49 -9.82 -20.17 -14.77
C VAL A 49 -11.03 -20.05 -13.85
N PHE A 50 -11.49 -18.83 -13.62
CA PHE A 50 -12.63 -18.52 -12.76
C PHE A 50 -13.89 -19.27 -13.22
N LYS A 51 -14.20 -19.24 -14.53
CA LYS A 51 -15.35 -19.98 -15.10
C LYS A 51 -15.31 -21.47 -14.79
N VAL A 52 -14.14 -22.11 -14.86
CA VAL A 52 -14.01 -23.55 -14.56
C VAL A 52 -14.22 -23.81 -13.05
N TYR A 53 -13.69 -22.96 -12.18
CA TYR A 53 -13.95 -23.07 -10.74
C TYR A 53 -15.42 -22.78 -10.37
N THR A 54 -16.08 -21.82 -11.01
CA THR A 54 -17.53 -21.58 -10.80
C THR A 54 -18.35 -22.79 -11.23
N GLN A 55 -18.01 -23.42 -12.36
CA GLN A 55 -18.65 -24.66 -12.81
C GLN A 55 -18.42 -25.80 -11.81
N LEU A 56 -17.19 -25.98 -11.33
CA LEU A 56 -16.83 -26.98 -10.33
C LEU A 56 -17.58 -26.75 -9.01
N TRP A 57 -17.62 -25.50 -8.54
CA TRP A 57 -18.29 -25.11 -7.30
C TRP A 57 -19.80 -25.36 -7.38
N LYS A 58 -20.43 -25.05 -8.52
CA LYS A 58 -21.85 -25.33 -8.75
C LYS A 58 -22.11 -26.84 -8.85
N PHE A 59 -21.29 -27.56 -9.60
CA PHE A 59 -21.45 -29.01 -9.80
C PHE A 59 -21.38 -29.78 -8.48
N GLN A 60 -20.45 -29.42 -7.57
CA GLN A 60 -20.39 -30.08 -6.26
C GLN A 60 -21.57 -29.75 -5.35
N GLN A 61 -22.20 -28.58 -5.48
CA GLN A 61 -23.40 -28.26 -4.70
C GLN A 61 -24.60 -29.11 -5.17
N GLU A 62 -24.79 -29.23 -6.48
CA GLU A 62 -25.90 -29.95 -7.08
C GLU A 62 -25.80 -31.47 -6.90
N ASN A 63 -24.58 -32.02 -6.84
CA ASN A 63 -24.34 -33.47 -6.77
C ASN A 63 -23.71 -33.93 -5.44
N ARG A 64 -23.79 -33.10 -4.39
CA ARG A 64 -23.05 -33.30 -3.13
C ARG A 64 -23.20 -34.70 -2.54
N GLN A 65 -24.43 -35.22 -2.45
CA GLN A 65 -24.70 -36.50 -1.81
C GLN A 65 -23.97 -37.65 -2.51
N LYS A 66 -24.08 -37.73 -3.85
CA LYS A 66 -23.40 -38.74 -4.67
C LYS A 66 -21.88 -38.63 -4.59
N LEU A 67 -21.34 -37.41 -4.50
CA LEU A 67 -19.90 -37.20 -4.39
C LEU A 67 -19.36 -37.63 -3.02
N VAL A 68 -20.10 -37.38 -1.94
CA VAL A 68 -19.75 -37.84 -0.59
C VAL A 68 -19.77 -39.36 -0.51
N GLU A 69 -20.79 -40.00 -1.10
CA GLU A 69 -20.84 -41.47 -1.24
C GLU A 69 -19.65 -42.03 -2.06
N ALA A 70 -19.16 -41.25 -3.03
CA ALA A 70 -17.96 -41.56 -3.81
C ALA A 70 -16.63 -41.16 -3.13
N GLY A 71 -16.66 -40.72 -1.86
CA GLY A 71 -15.47 -40.45 -1.05
C GLY A 71 -15.00 -38.98 -1.00
N LEU A 72 -15.78 -38.01 -1.50
CA LEU A 72 -15.44 -36.58 -1.40
C LEU A 72 -15.39 -36.12 0.07
N ARG A 73 -14.24 -35.57 0.49
CA ARG A 73 -14.03 -35.09 1.85
C ARG A 73 -14.42 -33.61 2.01
N ARG A 74 -14.77 -33.22 3.24
CA ARG A 74 -15.04 -31.80 3.58
C ARG A 74 -13.83 -30.91 3.32
N SER A 75 -12.62 -31.41 3.57
CA SER A 75 -11.37 -30.69 3.34
C SER A 75 -11.11 -30.38 1.86
N GLU A 76 -11.58 -31.24 0.95
CA GLU A 76 -11.44 -31.04 -0.50
C GLU A 76 -12.38 -29.92 -0.99
N ILE A 77 -13.59 -29.84 -0.42
CA ILE A 77 -14.50 -28.71 -0.64
C ILE A 77 -13.88 -27.41 -0.10
N GLY A 78 -13.27 -27.47 1.09
CA GLY A 78 -12.53 -26.34 1.67
C GLY A 78 -11.35 -25.88 0.80
N GLU A 79 -10.65 -26.81 0.14
CA GLU A 79 -9.58 -26.47 -0.80
C GLU A 79 -10.13 -25.73 -2.03
N ILE A 80 -11.24 -26.19 -2.63
CA ILE A 80 -11.86 -25.49 -3.76
C ILE A 80 -12.26 -24.06 -3.39
N ALA A 81 -12.91 -23.88 -2.22
CA ALA A 81 -13.26 -22.56 -1.72
C ALA A 81 -12.01 -21.68 -1.51
N SER A 82 -10.92 -22.25 -0.96
CA SER A 82 -9.65 -21.54 -0.75
C SER A 82 -8.99 -21.14 -2.07
N ARG A 83 -9.11 -21.94 -3.13
CA ARG A 83 -8.61 -21.60 -4.47
C ARG A 83 -9.42 -20.48 -5.10
N ILE A 84 -10.74 -20.47 -4.96
CA ILE A 84 -11.60 -19.38 -5.43
C ILE A 84 -11.24 -18.07 -4.72
N ALA A 85 -11.08 -18.10 -3.40
CA ALA A 85 -10.63 -16.94 -2.62
C ALA A 85 -9.24 -16.45 -3.06
N GLN A 86 -8.32 -17.36 -3.39
CA GLN A 86 -7.00 -17.01 -3.95
C GLN A 86 -7.09 -16.34 -5.32
N LEU A 87 -8.00 -16.76 -6.20
CA LEU A 87 -8.22 -16.11 -7.49
C LEU A 87 -8.70 -14.67 -7.29
N TYR A 88 -9.65 -14.47 -6.38
CA TYR A 88 -10.15 -13.15 -6.02
C TYR A 88 -9.07 -12.24 -5.44
N LEU A 89 -8.30 -12.73 -4.45
CA LEU A 89 -7.17 -11.98 -3.89
C LEU A 89 -6.12 -11.66 -4.95
N GLY A 90 -5.77 -12.62 -5.82
CA GLY A 90 -4.81 -12.41 -6.90
C GLY A 90 -5.27 -11.37 -7.92
N GLN A 91 -6.57 -11.30 -8.21
CA GLN A 91 -7.13 -10.25 -9.06
C GLN A 91 -7.11 -8.89 -8.37
N TYR A 92 -7.50 -8.82 -7.09
CA TYR A 92 -7.39 -7.59 -6.28
C TYR A 92 -5.96 -7.04 -6.27
N MET A 93 -4.94 -7.89 -6.06
CA MET A 93 -3.54 -7.43 -6.03
C MET A 93 -3.08 -6.77 -7.34
N ARG A 94 -3.77 -7.02 -8.47
CA ARG A 94 -3.46 -6.40 -9.77
C ARG A 94 -4.38 -5.22 -10.11
N THR A 95 -5.68 -5.32 -9.80
CA THR A 95 -6.68 -4.29 -10.18
C THR A 95 -6.95 -3.28 -9.08
N SER A 96 -6.64 -3.62 -7.82
CA SER A 96 -6.98 -2.88 -6.62
C SER A 96 -8.48 -2.60 -6.44
N GLU A 97 -9.32 -3.48 -7.01
CA GLU A 97 -10.77 -3.37 -6.87
C GLU A 97 -11.25 -4.07 -5.61
N ALA A 98 -11.77 -3.29 -4.66
CA ALA A 98 -12.17 -3.77 -3.33
C ALA A 98 -13.23 -4.89 -3.36
N SER A 99 -14.09 -4.91 -4.39
CA SER A 99 -15.11 -5.95 -4.57
C SER A 99 -14.52 -7.37 -4.61
N TYR A 100 -13.39 -7.57 -5.30
CA TYR A 100 -12.70 -8.86 -5.30
C TYR A 100 -12.16 -9.22 -3.92
N LEU A 101 -11.72 -8.24 -3.13
CA LEU A 101 -11.22 -8.47 -1.79
C LEU A 101 -12.36 -8.87 -0.83
N SER A 102 -13.53 -8.23 -0.94
CA SER A 102 -14.74 -8.60 -0.19
C SER A 102 -15.23 -10.01 -0.56
N GLU A 103 -15.20 -10.39 -1.83
CA GLU A 103 -15.52 -11.76 -2.27
C GLU A 103 -14.53 -12.78 -1.71
N ALA A 104 -13.23 -12.48 -1.72
CA ALA A 104 -12.22 -13.35 -1.09
C ALA A 104 -12.49 -13.54 0.40
N TYR A 105 -12.89 -12.48 1.11
CA TYR A 105 -13.27 -12.54 2.53
C TYR A 105 -14.45 -13.50 2.75
N ILE A 106 -15.53 -13.39 1.96
CA ILE A 106 -16.72 -14.25 2.08
C ILE A 106 -16.34 -15.73 1.97
N PHE A 107 -15.50 -16.10 0.99
CA PHE A 107 -15.06 -17.48 0.83
C PHE A 107 -14.20 -17.94 2.00
N TYR A 108 -13.27 -17.12 2.49
CA TYR A 108 -12.43 -17.50 3.62
C TYR A 108 -13.19 -17.58 4.95
N GLU A 109 -14.13 -16.66 5.21
CA GLU A 109 -15.01 -16.72 6.38
C GLU A 109 -15.92 -17.95 6.33
N ALA A 110 -16.44 -18.30 5.14
CA ALA A 110 -17.21 -19.53 4.95
C ALA A 110 -16.37 -20.79 5.22
N ILE A 111 -15.06 -20.75 4.95
CA ILE A 111 -14.15 -21.85 5.29
C ILE A 111 -13.95 -21.98 6.79
N LEU A 112 -13.74 -20.85 7.47
CA LEU A 112 -13.54 -20.81 8.91
C LEU A 112 -14.80 -21.27 9.66
N SER A 113 -15.95 -20.69 9.33
CA SER A 113 -17.23 -20.95 10.02
C SER A 113 -17.73 -22.39 9.87
N ARG A 114 -17.44 -23.04 8.73
CA ARG A 114 -17.88 -24.42 8.44
C ARG A 114 -16.86 -25.48 8.83
N GLU A 115 -15.72 -25.05 9.38
CA GLU A 115 -14.64 -25.90 9.89
C GLU A 115 -14.18 -26.97 8.88
N TYR A 116 -14.05 -26.64 7.58
CA TYR A 116 -13.79 -27.65 6.53
C TYR A 116 -12.51 -28.47 6.74
N PHE A 117 -11.54 -27.93 7.47
CA PHE A 117 -10.27 -28.59 7.71
C PHE A 117 -10.23 -29.42 8.99
N LYS A 118 -11.19 -29.31 9.92
CA LYS A 118 -11.12 -29.89 11.28
C LYS A 118 -10.91 -31.41 11.34
N GLU A 119 -11.51 -32.15 10.41
CA GLU A 119 -11.41 -33.60 10.34
C GLU A 119 -10.06 -34.06 9.79
N GLY A 120 -9.28 -34.84 10.57
CA GLY A 120 -8.00 -35.42 10.11
C GLY A 120 -6.77 -34.53 10.26
N MET A 121 -6.91 -33.35 10.87
CA MET A 121 -5.83 -32.35 11.03
C MET A 121 -4.55 -32.87 11.69
N PHE A 122 -4.71 -33.71 12.70
CA PHE A 122 -3.59 -34.25 13.49
C PHE A 122 -3.08 -35.60 12.95
N GLN A 123 -3.63 -36.04 11.81
CA GLN A 123 -3.26 -37.30 11.17
C GLN A 123 -2.50 -37.06 9.87
N ASP A 124 -2.83 -35.99 9.13
CA ASP A 124 -2.22 -35.64 7.85
C ASP A 124 -1.51 -34.27 7.91
N LEU A 125 -0.18 -34.29 7.84
CA LEU A 125 0.66 -33.10 7.78
C LEU A 125 0.32 -32.20 6.57
N GLY A 126 -0.10 -32.81 5.45
CA GLY A 126 -0.52 -32.08 4.25
C GLY A 126 -1.77 -31.24 4.52
N LEU A 127 -2.73 -31.80 5.26
CA LEU A 127 -3.94 -31.09 5.67
C LEU A 127 -3.63 -29.96 6.67
N ALA A 128 -2.73 -30.23 7.63
CA ALA A 128 -2.23 -29.22 8.56
C ALA A 128 -1.59 -28.03 7.84
N SER A 129 -0.72 -28.31 6.86
CA SER A 129 -0.11 -27.29 6.02
C SER A 129 -1.13 -26.49 5.22
N LYS A 130 -2.19 -27.14 4.71
CA LYS A 130 -3.29 -26.45 4.00
C LYS A 130 -4.03 -25.48 4.92
N GLN A 131 -4.36 -25.87 6.16
CA GLN A 131 -5.04 -24.99 7.11
C GLN A 131 -4.16 -23.81 7.52
N LEU A 132 -2.88 -24.04 7.83
CA LEU A 132 -1.93 -22.97 8.16
C LEU A 132 -1.83 -21.92 7.04
N ARG A 133 -1.70 -22.38 5.77
CA ARG A 133 -1.66 -21.49 4.60
C ARG A 133 -2.98 -20.78 4.35
N PHE A 134 -4.12 -21.42 4.64
CA PHE A 134 -5.43 -20.78 4.58
C PHE A 134 -5.53 -19.62 5.58
N ILE A 135 -5.21 -19.85 6.86
CA ILE A 135 -5.28 -18.81 7.90
C ILE A 135 -4.34 -17.65 7.56
N SER A 136 -3.12 -17.94 7.10
CA SER A 136 -2.17 -16.89 6.69
C SER A 136 -2.68 -16.03 5.55
N ARG A 137 -3.38 -16.61 4.56
CA ARG A 137 -3.97 -15.83 3.45
C ARG A 137 -5.20 -15.08 3.89
N PHE A 138 -6.00 -15.65 4.78
CA PHE A 138 -7.17 -14.97 5.32
C PHE A 138 -6.77 -13.76 6.18
N LEU A 139 -5.68 -13.88 6.95
CA LEU A 139 -5.05 -12.76 7.66
C LEU A 139 -4.71 -11.61 6.71
N MET A 140 -4.12 -11.90 5.55
CA MET A 140 -3.78 -10.89 4.55
C MET A 140 -5.03 -10.18 4.01
N VAL A 141 -6.10 -10.91 3.69
CA VAL A 141 -7.38 -10.32 3.26
C VAL A 141 -7.98 -9.43 4.35
N CYS A 142 -8.02 -9.90 5.59
CA CYS A 142 -8.55 -9.13 6.72
C CYS A 142 -7.72 -7.88 7.00
N LEU A 143 -6.39 -7.96 6.84
CA LEU A 143 -5.49 -6.83 6.98
C LEU A 143 -5.76 -5.76 5.92
N LEU A 144 -5.89 -6.17 4.65
CA LEU A 144 -6.19 -5.26 3.53
C LEU A 144 -7.59 -4.63 3.63
N LEU A 145 -8.57 -5.35 4.19
CA LEU A 145 -9.91 -4.82 4.51
C LEU A 145 -9.98 -4.03 5.82
N ASN A 146 -8.86 -3.92 6.56
CA ASN A 146 -8.80 -3.26 7.87
C ASN A 146 -9.78 -3.85 8.92
N ARG A 147 -10.07 -5.16 8.84
CA ARG A 147 -10.93 -5.90 9.80
C ARG A 147 -10.12 -6.34 11.03
N ARG A 148 -9.72 -5.36 11.86
CA ARG A 148 -8.77 -5.54 12.98
C ARG A 148 -9.16 -6.65 13.96
N GLU A 149 -10.44 -6.75 14.33
CA GLU A 149 -10.92 -7.77 15.26
C GLU A 149 -10.70 -9.19 14.71
N MET A 150 -11.09 -9.41 13.45
CA MET A 150 -10.88 -10.69 12.77
C MET A 150 -9.39 -11.00 12.62
N VAL A 151 -8.55 -10.00 12.35
CA VAL A 151 -7.08 -10.17 12.30
C VAL A 151 -6.54 -10.70 13.64
N GLN A 152 -6.96 -10.12 14.77
CA GLN A 152 -6.53 -10.58 16.10
C GLN A 152 -7.03 -12.00 16.39
N GLN A 153 -8.28 -12.30 16.04
CA GLN A 153 -8.84 -13.65 16.18
C GLN A 153 -8.03 -14.68 15.38
N LEU A 154 -7.78 -14.42 14.10
CA LEU A 154 -7.04 -15.32 13.21
C LEU A 154 -5.58 -15.48 13.64
N LEU A 155 -4.94 -14.42 14.14
CA LEU A 155 -3.58 -14.50 14.66
C LEU A 155 -3.49 -15.43 15.87
N ASN A 156 -4.43 -15.31 16.81
CA ASN A 156 -4.48 -16.19 17.98
C ASN A 156 -4.73 -17.64 17.56
N GLN A 157 -5.64 -17.88 16.60
CA GLN A 157 -5.87 -19.21 16.03
C GLN A 157 -4.62 -19.77 15.35
N LEU A 158 -3.89 -18.95 14.58
CA LEU A 158 -2.65 -19.37 13.93
C LEU A 158 -1.59 -19.79 14.95
N ARG A 159 -1.43 -19.04 16.06
CA ARG A 159 -0.48 -19.38 17.13
C ARG A 159 -0.80 -20.75 17.74
N VAL A 160 -2.06 -20.94 18.17
CA VAL A 160 -2.51 -22.20 18.76
C VAL A 160 -2.30 -23.35 17.78
N LEU A 161 -2.68 -23.18 16.51
CA LEU A 161 -2.54 -24.22 15.49
C LEU A 161 -1.07 -24.59 15.23
N VAL A 162 -0.15 -23.63 15.18
CA VAL A 162 1.29 -23.90 15.01
C VAL A 162 1.85 -24.66 16.20
N ASP A 163 1.46 -24.30 17.43
CA ASP A 163 1.92 -24.98 18.65
C ASP A 163 1.38 -26.43 18.71
N GLU A 164 0.12 -26.65 18.33
CA GLU A 164 -0.46 -27.98 18.23
C GLU A 164 0.17 -28.85 17.13
N CYS A 165 0.43 -28.26 15.95
CA CYS A 165 1.15 -28.94 14.87
C CYS A 165 2.55 -29.35 15.30
N LYS A 166 3.27 -28.48 16.01
CA LYS A 166 4.61 -28.77 16.54
C LYS A 166 4.59 -29.92 17.56
N ARG A 167 3.55 -30.00 18.40
CA ARG A 167 3.38 -31.08 19.38
C ARG A 167 3.09 -32.42 18.69
N THR A 168 2.32 -32.39 17.62
CA THR A 168 1.86 -33.58 16.88
C THR A 168 2.94 -34.11 15.93
N PHE A 169 3.60 -33.22 15.19
CA PHE A 169 4.58 -33.55 14.16
C PHE A 169 5.99 -33.15 14.60
N GLN A 170 6.55 -33.86 15.58
CA GLN A 170 7.83 -33.52 16.21
C GLN A 170 9.02 -33.54 15.25
N GLU A 171 8.93 -34.31 14.16
CA GLU A 171 9.98 -34.45 13.14
C GLU A 171 10.00 -33.28 12.13
N THR A 172 8.96 -32.45 12.07
CA THR A 172 8.86 -31.34 11.12
C THR A 172 9.33 -30.02 11.73
N ASP A 173 10.15 -29.26 10.99
CA ASP A 173 10.58 -27.93 11.44
C ASP A 173 9.50 -26.87 11.15
N PHE A 174 8.96 -26.25 12.21
CA PHE A 174 7.98 -25.16 12.13
C PHE A 174 8.60 -23.76 12.29
N LYS A 175 9.93 -23.60 12.17
CA LYS A 175 10.60 -22.29 12.26
C LYS A 175 10.04 -21.25 11.30
N GLU A 176 9.74 -21.62 10.05
CA GLU A 176 9.15 -20.69 9.08
C GLU A 176 7.80 -20.14 9.55
N TRP A 177 6.93 -20.98 10.11
CA TRP A 177 5.65 -20.55 10.65
C TRP A 177 5.79 -19.64 11.88
N LYS A 178 6.80 -19.90 12.72
CA LYS A 178 7.15 -18.99 13.81
C LYS A 178 7.61 -17.64 13.29
N LEU A 179 8.39 -17.60 12.21
CA LEU A 179 8.78 -16.35 11.56
C LEU A 179 7.55 -15.61 11.02
N VAL A 180 6.61 -16.30 10.36
CA VAL A 180 5.34 -15.70 9.89
C VAL A 180 4.55 -15.07 11.04
N ILE A 181 4.42 -15.76 12.18
CA ILE A 181 3.76 -15.20 13.38
C ILE A 181 4.52 -13.98 13.91
N GLN A 182 5.85 -14.02 13.95
CA GLN A 182 6.65 -12.87 14.40
C GLN A 182 6.53 -11.68 13.45
N GLU A 183 6.49 -11.92 12.14
CA GLU A 183 6.31 -10.90 11.11
C GLU A 183 4.96 -10.18 11.29
N ILE A 184 3.84 -10.92 11.34
CA ILE A 184 2.52 -10.29 11.51
C ILE A 184 2.40 -9.56 12.85
N VAL A 185 2.99 -10.08 13.93
CA VAL A 185 2.99 -9.40 15.23
C VAL A 185 3.77 -8.09 15.18
N ARG A 186 4.95 -8.10 14.54
CA ARG A 186 5.73 -6.88 14.32
C ARG A 186 4.98 -5.88 13.44
N PHE A 187 4.35 -6.37 12.38
CA PHE A 187 3.52 -5.57 11.48
C PHE A 187 2.37 -4.89 12.23
N LEU A 188 1.56 -5.66 12.95
CA LEU A 188 0.42 -5.13 13.69
C LEU A 188 0.87 -4.18 14.81
N LYS A 189 1.99 -4.44 15.48
CA LYS A 189 2.51 -3.52 16.49
C LYS A 189 2.91 -2.17 15.88
N ALA A 190 3.53 -2.19 14.71
CA ALA A 190 3.90 -0.97 13.98
C ALA A 190 2.68 -0.22 13.44
N ASP A 191 1.68 -0.94 12.91
CA ASP A 191 0.42 -0.36 12.41
C ASP A 191 -0.48 0.17 13.54
N THR A 192 -0.54 -0.51 14.69
CA THR A 192 -1.35 -0.08 15.84
C THR A 192 -0.80 1.19 16.47
N ALA A 193 0.52 1.36 16.52
CA ALA A 193 1.15 2.61 16.97
C ALA A 193 0.75 3.82 16.10
N PHE A 194 0.26 3.54 14.89
CA PHE A 194 -0.18 4.51 13.90
C PHE A 194 -1.71 4.74 13.91
N MET A 195 -2.47 4.12 14.84
CA MET A 195 -3.95 4.11 14.94
C MET A 195 -4.67 4.79 13.77
N ASN A 196 -5.19 4.00 12.83
CA ASN A 196 -5.96 4.48 11.67
C ASN A 196 -7.27 5.17 12.12
N ILE A 197 -7.19 6.41 12.61
CA ILE A 197 -8.32 7.27 12.97
C ILE A 197 -9.05 7.68 11.68
N ARG A 198 -8.27 8.09 10.67
CA ARG A 198 -8.73 8.35 9.30
C ARG A 198 -8.39 7.16 8.39
N PRO A 199 -9.30 6.71 7.50
CA PRO A 199 -8.96 5.78 6.44
C PRO A 199 -7.81 6.30 5.56
N LEU A 200 -6.87 5.43 5.18
CA LEU A 200 -5.81 5.76 4.21
C LEU A 200 -6.36 5.94 2.79
N ARG A 201 -7.42 5.18 2.47
CA ARG A 201 -8.14 5.23 1.19
C ARG A 201 -8.78 6.59 0.94
N TYR A 202 -9.14 6.87 -0.30
CA TYR A 202 -9.86 8.08 -0.67
C TYR A 202 -11.32 7.96 -0.27
N SER A 203 -11.75 8.78 0.69
CA SER A 203 -13.08 8.71 1.27
C SER A 203 -13.90 9.89 0.79
N LEU A 204 -14.99 9.66 0.06
CA LEU A 204 -15.91 10.74 -0.34
C LEU A 204 -16.60 11.43 0.84
N VAL A 205 -16.53 10.85 2.05
CA VAL A 205 -17.03 11.48 3.28
C VAL A 205 -16.08 12.57 3.78
N LEU A 206 -14.77 12.44 3.51
CA LEU A 206 -13.73 13.29 4.08
C LEU A 206 -12.90 14.07 3.06
N ASP A 207 -12.88 13.58 1.83
CA ASP A 207 -12.15 14.11 0.69
C ASP A 207 -13.16 14.65 -0.34
N CYS A 208 -12.75 15.65 -1.13
CA CYS A 208 -13.62 16.25 -2.14
C CYS A 208 -14.03 15.25 -3.22
N HIS A 209 -15.24 15.38 -3.75
CA HIS A 209 -15.65 14.57 -4.91
C HIS A 209 -14.78 14.91 -6.13
N PRO A 210 -14.35 13.93 -6.96
CA PRO A 210 -13.50 14.19 -8.13
C PRO A 210 -14.07 15.23 -9.09
N ASP A 211 -15.39 15.22 -9.32
CA ASP A 211 -16.06 16.17 -10.21
C ASP A 211 -16.13 17.60 -9.65
N SER A 212 -15.89 17.78 -8.34
CA SER A 212 -15.83 19.09 -7.69
C SER A 212 -14.42 19.68 -7.70
N LEU A 213 -13.43 18.94 -8.20
CA LEU A 213 -12.05 19.43 -8.23
C LEU A 213 -11.90 20.54 -9.28
N PRO A 214 -11.27 21.67 -8.92
CA PRO A 214 -11.08 22.76 -9.86
C PRO A 214 -10.16 22.34 -11.01
N HIS A 215 -10.60 22.63 -12.24
CA HIS A 215 -9.84 22.32 -13.44
C HIS A 215 -8.79 23.39 -13.73
N VAL A 216 -7.60 22.95 -14.12
CA VAL A 216 -6.55 23.85 -14.59
C VAL A 216 -6.90 24.36 -15.98
N SER A 217 -6.66 25.64 -16.22
CA SER A 217 -6.86 26.27 -17.53
C SER A 217 -6.10 25.49 -18.62
N THR A 218 -6.76 25.29 -19.77
CA THR A 218 -6.18 24.64 -20.95
C THR A 218 -5.02 25.44 -21.57
N SER A 219 -4.84 26.71 -21.18
CA SER A 219 -3.67 27.51 -21.54
C SER A 219 -2.38 27.05 -20.84
N VAL A 220 -2.49 26.42 -19.66
CA VAL A 220 -1.35 25.99 -18.83
C VAL A 220 -1.14 24.47 -18.91
N ALA A 221 -2.23 23.69 -18.86
CA ALA A 221 -2.19 22.24 -18.98
C ALA A 221 -2.44 21.78 -20.42
N LYS A 222 -1.44 21.11 -21.03
CA LYS A 222 -1.57 20.52 -22.39
C LYS A 222 -2.67 19.45 -22.48
N ARG A 223 -2.89 18.71 -21.39
CA ARG A 223 -3.91 17.66 -21.22
C ARG A 223 -4.17 17.43 -19.73
N SER A 224 -5.27 16.76 -19.39
CA SER A 224 -5.46 16.25 -18.03
C SER A 224 -5.00 14.80 -17.97
N LEU A 225 -4.02 14.51 -17.12
CA LEU A 225 -3.51 13.17 -16.86
C LEU A 225 -4.31 12.51 -15.73
N ARG A 226 -4.49 11.19 -15.85
CA ARG A 226 -5.12 10.33 -14.84
C ARG A 226 -4.17 9.23 -14.44
N LEU A 227 -4.10 8.94 -13.14
CA LEU A 227 -3.31 7.84 -12.63
C LEU A 227 -3.90 6.52 -13.08
N ARG A 228 -3.15 5.77 -13.91
CA ARG A 228 -3.60 4.47 -14.46
C ARG A 228 -2.93 3.30 -13.80
N ASP A 229 -1.64 3.45 -13.53
CA ASP A 229 -0.78 2.38 -13.02
C ASP A 229 0.18 2.93 -11.96
N ALA A 230 0.47 2.12 -10.94
CA ALA A 230 1.44 2.42 -9.92
C ALA A 230 2.38 1.22 -9.68
N ILE A 231 3.68 1.49 -9.60
CA ILE A 231 4.69 0.51 -9.18
C ILE A 231 5.12 0.88 -7.78
N LEU A 232 4.95 -0.05 -6.83
CA LEU A 232 5.26 0.15 -5.42
C LEU A 232 6.37 -0.82 -5.04
N SER A 233 7.54 -0.31 -4.66
CA SER A 233 8.63 -1.14 -4.17
C SER A 233 9.30 -0.48 -2.98
N SER A 234 9.53 -1.27 -1.94
CA SER A 234 10.28 -0.83 -0.78
C SER A 234 11.22 -1.91 -0.29
N TYR A 235 12.39 -1.48 0.19
CA TYR A 235 13.36 -2.34 0.84
C TYR A 235 14.25 -1.54 1.79
N HIS A 236 14.07 -1.79 3.08
CA HIS A 236 15.03 -1.43 4.12
C HIS A 236 15.57 -2.66 4.83
N HIS A 237 16.79 -2.56 5.38
CA HIS A 237 17.32 -3.63 6.22
C HIS A 237 16.42 -3.80 7.46
N ASN A 238 15.99 -5.03 7.75
CA ASN A 238 15.04 -5.36 8.82
C ASN A 238 13.68 -4.63 8.74
N GLU A 239 13.25 -4.25 7.54
CA GLU A 239 11.95 -3.61 7.33
C GLU A 239 10.78 -4.47 7.85
N VAL A 240 9.83 -3.82 8.50
CA VAL A 240 8.62 -4.48 8.99
C VAL A 240 7.73 -4.84 7.80
N LYS A 241 7.42 -6.13 7.67
CA LYS A 241 6.58 -6.68 6.61
C LYS A 241 5.70 -7.81 7.11
N PHE A 242 4.68 -8.12 6.32
CA PHE A 242 3.95 -9.38 6.40
C PHE A 242 3.82 -9.97 5.00
N SER A 243 4.33 -11.19 4.81
CA SER A 243 4.46 -11.80 3.48
C SER A 243 5.34 -10.95 2.57
N GLU A 244 4.77 -10.35 1.51
CA GLU A 244 5.45 -9.51 0.52
C GLU A 244 5.06 -8.02 0.65
N LEU A 245 4.21 -7.69 1.62
CA LEU A 245 3.78 -6.32 1.88
C LEU A 245 4.60 -5.73 3.01
N THR A 246 5.40 -4.72 2.70
CA THR A 246 6.06 -3.90 3.71
C THR A 246 5.08 -2.86 4.27
N LEU A 247 5.36 -2.28 5.43
CA LEU A 247 4.48 -1.28 6.02
C LEU A 247 4.26 -0.07 5.09
N ASP A 248 5.32 0.37 4.42
CA ASP A 248 5.27 1.54 3.55
C ASP A 248 4.56 1.25 2.22
N THR A 249 4.80 0.08 1.62
CA THR A 249 4.04 -0.36 0.43
C THR A 249 2.58 -0.64 0.77
N PHE A 250 2.26 -1.17 1.95
CA PHE A 250 0.89 -1.33 2.43
C PHE A 250 0.17 0.02 2.55
N ARG A 251 0.80 1.04 3.15
CA ARG A 251 0.21 2.38 3.27
C ARG A 251 0.00 3.03 1.92
N MET A 252 0.98 2.95 1.03
CA MET A 252 0.88 3.54 -0.31
C MET A 252 -0.16 2.81 -1.18
N LEU A 253 -0.26 1.48 -1.08
CA LEU A 253 -1.30 0.68 -1.72
C LEU A 253 -2.69 1.20 -1.34
N GLN A 254 -2.96 1.31 -0.04
CA GLN A 254 -4.23 1.80 0.50
C GLN A 254 -4.50 3.26 0.11
N CYS A 255 -3.46 4.11 0.11
CA CYS A 255 -3.57 5.53 -0.26
C CYS A 255 -3.93 5.76 -1.73
N LEU A 256 -3.85 4.74 -2.58
CA LEU A 256 -4.17 4.80 -4.01
C LEU A 256 -5.43 4.00 -4.34
N GLU A 257 -6.34 3.85 -3.39
CA GLU A 257 -7.62 3.16 -3.54
C GLU A 257 -8.79 4.03 -3.07
N TRP A 258 -9.95 3.86 -3.70
CA TRP A 258 -11.23 4.38 -3.21
C TRP A 258 -11.68 3.62 -1.97
N GLU A 259 -12.19 4.33 -0.97
CA GLU A 259 -12.82 3.69 0.18
C GLU A 259 -14.18 3.11 -0.22
N PRO A 260 -14.42 1.79 -0.05
CA PRO A 260 -15.75 1.23 -0.24
C PRO A 260 -16.68 1.75 0.88
N SER A 261 -17.56 2.68 0.50
CA SER A 261 -18.73 3.16 1.27
C SER A 261 -18.52 3.49 2.74
N GLY A 262 -17.51 4.30 3.08
CA GLY A 262 -17.43 5.03 4.36
C GLY A 262 -17.70 4.22 5.65
N SER A 263 -17.46 2.92 5.65
CA SER A 263 -17.87 2.00 6.72
C SER A 263 -17.26 2.37 8.07
N PHE A 264 -16.10 3.05 8.05
CA PHE A 264 -15.48 3.64 9.23
C PHE A 264 -16.39 4.64 9.96
N TYR A 265 -17.13 5.48 9.23
CA TYR A 265 -17.96 6.54 9.81
C TYR A 265 -19.40 6.12 10.07
N GLN A 266 -19.93 5.13 9.35
CA GLN A 266 -21.29 4.62 9.61
C GLN A 266 -21.39 3.83 10.93
N SER A 267 -20.29 3.24 11.40
CA SER A 267 -20.29 2.42 12.63
C SER A 267 -20.37 3.21 13.94
N SER A 268 -20.14 4.53 13.92
CA SER A 268 -20.09 5.36 15.12
C SER A 268 -21.40 6.09 15.48
N GLY A 269 -22.38 6.18 14.57
CA GLY A 269 -23.52 7.10 14.72
C GLY A 269 -24.92 6.46 14.89
N ALA A 270 -25.07 5.16 14.63
CA ALA A 270 -26.39 4.52 14.57
C ALA A 270 -26.56 3.41 15.62
N LYS A 271 -26.50 3.78 16.90
CA LYS A 271 -27.06 2.95 17.99
C LYS A 271 -28.02 3.78 18.82
N ASN A 272 -29.21 4.01 18.29
CA ASN A 272 -30.38 4.36 19.10
C ASN A 272 -31.64 3.81 18.43
N GLY A 273 -32.26 2.78 19.03
CA GLY A 273 -33.52 2.19 18.56
C GLY A 273 -33.73 0.71 18.88
N GLN A 274 -33.93 0.40 20.17
CA GLN A 274 -34.77 -0.66 20.79
C GLN A 274 -34.90 -2.10 20.21
N ASN A 275 -34.64 -3.04 21.13
CA ASN A 275 -35.29 -4.34 21.39
C ASN A 275 -34.85 -5.64 20.65
N GLY A 276 -34.11 -6.49 21.40
CA GLY A 276 -34.52 -7.87 21.71
C GLY A 276 -34.18 -9.02 20.74
N ALA A 277 -32.93 -9.48 20.72
CA ALA A 277 -32.45 -10.89 20.57
C ALA A 277 -31.00 -10.90 20.03
N PRO A 278 -30.13 -11.87 20.41
CA PRO A 278 -28.79 -11.98 19.84
C PRO A 278 -28.90 -12.58 18.43
N ALA A 279 -29.30 -11.77 17.46
CA ALA A 279 -29.23 -12.12 16.05
C ALA A 279 -27.77 -12.07 15.60
N SER A 280 -27.30 -13.19 15.06
CA SER A 280 -26.06 -13.32 14.28
C SER A 280 -25.80 -12.04 13.48
N SER A 281 -24.64 -11.42 13.73
CA SER A 281 -24.11 -10.27 13.01
C SER A 281 -23.90 -10.63 11.53
N ARG A 282 -24.98 -10.67 10.74
CA ARG A 282 -24.90 -10.69 9.29
C ARG A 282 -24.37 -9.33 8.87
N ILE A 283 -23.05 -9.26 8.68
CA ILE A 283 -22.40 -8.13 8.01
C ILE A 283 -23.12 -7.95 6.66
N ASN A 284 -23.70 -6.78 6.42
CA ASN A 284 -24.34 -6.47 5.15
C ASN A 284 -23.26 -6.28 4.09
N TYR A 285 -22.93 -7.36 3.38
CA TYR A 285 -21.98 -7.37 2.25
C TYR A 285 -22.36 -6.40 1.12
N SER A 286 -23.60 -5.91 1.09
CA SER A 286 -24.09 -4.87 0.17
C SER A 286 -23.50 -3.48 0.43
N GLN A 287 -22.83 -3.25 1.58
CA GLN A 287 -22.17 -1.98 1.87
C GLN A 287 -20.81 -1.84 1.17
N ASP A 288 -20.19 -2.91 0.65
CA ASP A 288 -18.88 -2.83 -0.02
C ASP A 288 -18.95 -2.51 -1.53
N ILE A 289 -20.11 -2.05 -2.04
CA ILE A 289 -20.28 -1.70 -3.45
C ILE A 289 -19.64 -0.33 -3.71
N SER A 290 -18.58 -0.31 -4.52
CA SER A 290 -17.96 0.92 -5.01
C SER A 290 -19.00 1.79 -5.74
N ASP A 291 -19.01 3.10 -5.49
CA ASP A 291 -19.84 4.04 -6.23
C ASP A 291 -19.55 3.93 -7.74
N PRO A 292 -20.54 3.58 -8.58
CA PRO A 292 -20.32 3.37 -10.02
C PRO A 292 -19.98 4.67 -10.77
N THR A 293 -20.18 5.84 -10.15
CA THR A 293 -19.82 7.14 -10.72
C THR A 293 -18.32 7.43 -10.58
N LEU A 294 -17.62 6.73 -9.68
CA LEU A 294 -16.19 6.93 -9.48
C LEU A 294 -15.36 6.32 -10.61
N PRO A 295 -14.23 6.96 -10.97
CA PRO A 295 -13.23 6.33 -11.84
C PRO A 295 -12.72 5.01 -11.24
N SER A 296 -12.30 4.08 -12.11
CA SER A 296 -11.63 2.84 -11.66
C SER A 296 -10.37 3.13 -10.83
N ASN A 297 -10.03 2.23 -9.90
CA ASN A 297 -8.76 2.33 -9.18
C ASN A 297 -7.56 2.21 -10.15
N PRO A 298 -6.42 2.87 -9.84
CA PRO A 298 -5.20 2.60 -10.57
C PRO A 298 -4.72 1.18 -10.26
N ARG A 299 -4.26 0.48 -11.30
CA ARG A 299 -3.68 -0.86 -11.15
C ARG A 299 -2.33 -0.75 -10.45
N LYS A 300 -1.96 -1.78 -9.69
CA LYS A 300 -0.76 -1.73 -8.83
C LYS A 300 0.12 -2.94 -9.09
N ALA A 301 1.41 -2.69 -9.24
CA ALA A 301 2.46 -3.69 -9.23
C ALA A 301 3.26 -3.53 -7.93
N VAL A 302 2.94 -4.35 -6.93
CA VAL A 302 3.70 -4.38 -5.67
C VAL A 302 4.85 -5.36 -5.82
N LEU A 303 6.07 -4.83 -5.78
CA LEU A 303 7.29 -5.59 -6.03
C LEU A 303 8.14 -5.62 -4.76
N TYR A 304 8.19 -6.78 -4.10
CA TYR A 304 9.06 -6.99 -2.95
C TYR A 304 10.42 -7.53 -3.40
N ARG A 305 11.48 -6.75 -3.17
CA ARG A 305 12.87 -7.07 -3.58
C ARG A 305 13.00 -7.55 -5.03
N PRO A 306 12.47 -6.81 -6.02
CA PRO A 306 12.61 -7.20 -7.42
C PRO A 306 14.09 -7.19 -7.83
N SER A 307 14.48 -8.04 -8.79
CA SER A 307 15.71 -7.76 -9.54
C SER A 307 15.52 -6.48 -10.36
N VAL A 308 16.59 -5.72 -10.61
CA VAL A 308 16.52 -4.52 -11.47
C VAL A 308 15.92 -4.88 -12.83
N THR A 309 16.32 -6.01 -13.41
CA THR A 309 15.76 -6.49 -14.68
C THR A 309 14.27 -6.79 -14.61
N HIS A 310 13.77 -7.34 -13.49
CA HIS A 310 12.36 -7.58 -13.29
C HIS A 310 11.59 -6.25 -13.16
N PHE A 311 12.11 -5.31 -12.36
CA PHE A 311 11.53 -3.98 -12.21
C PHE A 311 11.43 -3.26 -13.56
N LEU A 312 12.52 -3.24 -14.33
CA LEU A 312 12.56 -2.60 -15.65
C LEU A 312 11.63 -3.28 -16.65
N ALA A 313 11.50 -4.61 -16.62
CA ALA A 313 10.57 -5.34 -17.48
C ALA A 313 9.11 -4.97 -17.17
N VAL A 314 8.74 -4.90 -15.88
CA VAL A 314 7.40 -4.48 -15.45
C VAL A 314 7.13 -3.03 -15.88
N LEU A 315 8.08 -2.12 -15.63
CA LEU A 315 7.94 -0.71 -16.03
C LEU A 315 7.79 -0.57 -17.55
N ALA A 316 8.58 -1.30 -18.34
CA ALA A 316 8.48 -1.30 -19.79
C ALA A 316 7.11 -1.79 -20.29
N THR A 317 6.59 -2.88 -19.71
CA THR A 317 5.25 -3.38 -20.05
C THR A 317 4.16 -2.34 -19.76
N ILE A 318 4.21 -1.70 -18.59
CA ILE A 318 3.24 -0.67 -18.21
C ILE A 318 3.34 0.55 -19.14
N CYS A 319 4.55 1.00 -19.49
CA CYS A 319 4.75 2.12 -20.41
C CYS A 319 4.20 1.85 -21.82
N GLU A 320 4.31 0.62 -22.31
CA GLU A 320 3.78 0.22 -23.62
C GLU A 320 2.24 0.26 -23.65
N GLU A 321 1.60 -0.17 -22.57
CA GLU A 321 0.13 -0.24 -22.44
C GLU A 321 -0.53 1.04 -21.91
N LEU A 322 0.26 2.07 -21.56
CA LEU A 322 -0.24 3.31 -20.97
C LEU A 322 -1.08 4.10 -21.99
N PRO A 323 -2.35 4.47 -21.68
CA PRO A 323 -3.16 5.26 -22.58
C PRO A 323 -2.65 6.71 -22.70
N PRO A 324 -3.09 7.47 -23.72
CA PRO A 324 -2.61 8.85 -23.96
C PRO A 324 -2.90 9.84 -22.81
N ASP A 325 -3.92 9.60 -21.99
CA ASP A 325 -4.26 10.37 -20.80
C ASP A 325 -3.66 9.79 -19.52
N GLY A 326 -2.84 8.72 -19.62
CA GLY A 326 -2.30 8.01 -18.47
C GLY A 326 -0.99 8.59 -17.95
N VAL A 327 -0.83 8.53 -16.63
CA VAL A 327 0.44 8.73 -15.93
C VAL A 327 0.73 7.53 -15.03
N ILE A 328 2.02 7.19 -14.92
CA ILE A 328 2.52 6.09 -14.07
C ILE A 328 3.09 6.68 -12.80
N LEU A 329 2.64 6.19 -11.65
CA LEU A 329 3.28 6.48 -10.36
C LEU A 329 4.36 5.43 -10.05
N ILE A 330 5.56 5.85 -9.70
CA ILE A 330 6.63 4.96 -9.24
C ILE A 330 7.01 5.39 -7.83
N TYR A 331 6.71 4.54 -6.86
CA TYR A 331 7.11 4.71 -5.47
C TYR A 331 8.27 3.77 -5.16
N LEU A 332 9.42 4.35 -4.83
CA LEU A 332 10.61 3.62 -4.43
C LEU A 332 11.05 4.10 -3.05
N SER A 333 11.12 3.17 -2.09
CA SER A 333 11.52 3.47 -0.72
C SER A 333 12.61 2.50 -0.27
N ALA A 334 13.87 2.94 -0.28
CA ALA A 334 14.99 2.07 0.02
C ALA A 334 16.22 2.84 0.50
N SER A 335 17.13 2.17 1.19
CA SER A 335 18.40 2.78 1.60
C SER A 335 19.31 3.09 0.39
N GLY A 336 20.00 4.24 0.47
CA GLY A 336 21.05 4.58 -0.49
C GLY A 336 22.24 3.62 -0.38
N ALA A 337 22.87 3.27 -1.51
CA ALA A 337 23.97 2.30 -1.56
C ALA A 337 25.27 2.73 -0.84
N GLY A 338 25.29 3.88 -0.16
CA GLY A 338 26.49 4.48 0.43
C GLY A 338 26.74 4.23 1.93
N MET A 339 25.83 3.58 2.67
CA MET A 339 25.96 3.51 4.15
C MET A 339 26.30 2.13 4.75
N TYR A 340 26.29 1.05 3.96
CA TYR A 340 26.61 -0.29 4.49
C TYR A 340 27.52 -1.05 3.53
N SER A 341 28.81 -0.70 3.52
CA SER A 341 29.84 -1.70 3.27
C SER A 341 29.86 -2.62 4.49
N ASP A 342 29.32 -3.83 4.34
CA ASP A 342 29.36 -4.87 5.38
C ASP A 342 30.82 -5.18 5.76
N VAL A 343 31.31 -4.57 6.84
CA VAL A 343 32.60 -4.95 7.45
C VAL A 343 32.44 -6.12 8.42
N ASN A 344 31.23 -6.59 8.75
CA ASN A 344 31.06 -7.74 9.65
C ASN A 344 29.81 -8.57 9.32
N SER A 345 29.93 -9.50 8.38
CA SER A 345 29.05 -10.67 8.31
C SER A 345 29.88 -11.94 8.55
N PRO A 346 29.74 -12.64 9.69
CA PRO A 346 30.30 -13.96 9.87
C PRO A 346 29.30 -14.99 9.30
N SER A 347 29.34 -15.22 7.99
CA SER A 347 28.66 -16.35 7.37
C SER A 347 29.69 -17.30 6.79
N THR A 348 30.12 -18.20 7.67
CA THR A 348 30.81 -19.46 7.43
C THR A 348 30.07 -20.35 6.42
N LEU A 349 30.87 -21.05 5.60
CA LEU A 349 30.55 -22.20 4.74
C LEU A 349 30.04 -21.93 3.32
N ALA A 350 30.98 -21.64 2.41
CA ALA A 350 30.90 -22.08 1.03
C ALA A 350 32.26 -22.70 0.63
N TYR A 351 32.22 -23.93 0.12
CA TYR A 351 33.37 -24.73 -0.32
C TYR A 351 34.18 -24.04 -1.44
N PRO A 352 35.50 -24.30 -1.54
CA PRO A 352 36.35 -23.71 -2.57
C PRO A 352 36.15 -24.45 -3.89
N SER A 353 35.73 -23.76 -4.94
CA SER A 353 35.93 -24.21 -6.31
C SER A 353 36.95 -23.32 -6.98
N ASP A 354 38.03 -23.97 -7.40
CA ASP A 354 39.19 -23.48 -8.13
C ASP A 354 38.86 -22.33 -9.09
N ARG A 355 39.54 -21.20 -8.90
CA ARG A 355 39.76 -20.24 -9.97
C ARG A 355 41.24 -19.98 -10.11
N LEU A 356 41.74 -20.39 -11.27
CA LEU A 356 43.04 -20.09 -11.83
C LEU A 356 43.36 -18.59 -11.70
N ASN A 357 44.56 -18.32 -11.19
CA ASN A 357 45.23 -17.02 -11.28
C ASN A 357 45.26 -16.51 -12.72
N PRO A 358 45.17 -15.18 -12.88
CA PRO A 358 46.26 -14.51 -13.57
C PRO A 358 46.80 -13.37 -12.71
N SER A 359 48.01 -13.58 -12.23
CA SER A 359 48.85 -12.54 -11.63
C SER A 359 49.40 -11.60 -12.70
N ARG A 360 49.09 -10.29 -12.60
CA ARG A 360 50.00 -9.13 -12.67
C ARG A 360 49.30 -7.90 -13.24
N GLY A 361 49.28 -6.84 -12.44
CA GLY A 361 48.91 -5.49 -12.84
C GLY A 361 48.53 -4.64 -11.65
N GLN A 362 49.52 -4.24 -10.84
CA GLN A 362 49.34 -3.17 -9.87
C GLN A 362 48.95 -1.88 -10.60
N SER A 363 47.75 -1.37 -10.34
CA SER A 363 47.51 0.05 -10.24
C SER A 363 46.74 0.29 -8.94
N LYS A 364 47.39 0.97 -7.99
CA LYS A 364 46.70 1.69 -6.93
C LYS A 364 45.87 2.77 -7.65
N GLY A 365 44.56 2.55 -7.74
CA GLY A 365 43.60 3.53 -8.20
C GLY A 365 42.42 3.53 -7.24
N ASP A 366 42.13 4.71 -6.68
CA ASP A 366 41.03 4.99 -5.77
C ASP A 366 39.73 4.26 -6.15
N GLY A 367 39.37 3.24 -5.37
CA GLY A 367 38.14 2.46 -5.55
C GLY A 367 36.93 2.98 -4.77
N SER A 368 36.94 4.23 -4.29
CA SER A 368 35.95 4.71 -3.31
C SER A 368 35.05 5.86 -3.78
N SER A 369 34.97 6.20 -5.08
CA SER A 369 34.32 7.45 -5.53
C SER A 369 33.14 7.33 -6.51
N PHE A 370 32.66 6.14 -6.88
CA PHE A 370 31.59 5.99 -7.91
C PHE A 370 30.22 5.47 -7.43
N GLN A 371 29.97 5.32 -6.13
CA GLN A 371 28.75 4.68 -5.60
C GLN A 371 27.76 5.63 -4.89
N ALA A 372 27.81 6.93 -5.17
CA ALA A 372 26.86 7.89 -4.61
C ALA A 372 25.69 8.11 -5.60
N GLY A 373 24.52 7.51 -5.35
CA GLY A 373 23.28 7.95 -6.01
C GLY A 373 22.24 6.91 -6.42
N CYS A 374 22.39 5.63 -6.06
CA CYS A 374 21.43 4.58 -6.40
C CYS A 374 20.66 4.03 -5.20
N LEU A 375 19.48 3.47 -5.48
CA LEU A 375 18.62 2.80 -4.52
C LEU A 375 18.93 1.30 -4.49
N GLN A 376 19.29 0.75 -3.34
CA GLN A 376 19.65 -0.65 -3.20
C GLN A 376 18.43 -1.49 -2.79
N PHE A 377 18.00 -2.45 -3.62
CA PHE A 377 16.88 -3.37 -3.31
C PHE A 377 17.34 -4.70 -2.67
N GLY A 378 18.51 -4.67 -2.02
CA GLY A 378 19.18 -5.83 -1.40
C GLY A 378 19.74 -6.81 -2.42
N THR A 379 20.52 -7.79 -1.96
CA THR A 379 21.07 -8.83 -2.85
C THR A 379 19.98 -9.78 -3.32
N HIS A 380 19.98 -10.14 -4.62
CA HIS A 380 19.10 -11.16 -5.18
C HIS A 380 19.93 -12.14 -6.00
N GLY A 381 19.90 -13.43 -5.66
CA GLY A 381 20.60 -14.49 -6.41
C GLY A 381 22.12 -14.33 -6.51
N ASN A 382 22.66 -14.63 -7.70
CA ASN A 382 24.05 -15.01 -8.00
C ASN A 382 25.14 -13.92 -7.83
N GLY A 383 24.99 -12.97 -6.91
CA GLY A 383 26.07 -12.05 -6.51
C GLY A 383 26.22 -10.76 -7.34
N GLY A 384 25.14 -10.26 -7.98
CA GLY A 384 25.15 -8.96 -8.68
C GLY A 384 24.64 -7.79 -7.84
N MET A 385 25.05 -6.55 -8.17
CA MET A 385 24.44 -5.33 -7.61
C MET A 385 22.99 -5.20 -8.09
N ASN A 386 22.06 -5.02 -7.15
CA ASN A 386 20.64 -4.88 -7.41
C ASN A 386 20.19 -3.45 -7.04
N SER A 387 20.76 -2.48 -7.75
CA SER A 387 20.55 -1.06 -7.49
C SER A 387 19.86 -0.37 -8.66
N ILE A 388 18.87 0.48 -8.38
CA ILE A 388 18.23 1.33 -9.38
C ILE A 388 18.95 2.69 -9.41
N TYR A 389 19.44 3.07 -10.58
CA TYR A 389 20.06 4.36 -10.82
C TYR A 389 19.06 5.34 -11.44
N PRO A 390 19.24 6.66 -11.24
CA PRO A 390 18.46 7.68 -11.94
C PRO A 390 18.44 7.47 -13.46
N SER A 391 19.57 7.06 -14.05
CA SER A 391 19.71 6.77 -15.48
C SER A 391 18.81 5.64 -15.99
N ASP A 392 18.44 4.69 -15.13
CA ASP A 392 17.58 3.56 -15.50
C ASP A 392 16.15 4.01 -15.77
N LEU A 393 15.73 5.15 -15.20
CA LEU A 393 14.40 5.73 -15.39
C LEU A 393 14.30 6.64 -16.63
N VAL A 394 15.44 7.19 -17.10
CA VAL A 394 15.50 8.12 -18.25
C VAL A 394 14.83 7.56 -19.51
N PRO A 395 14.99 6.27 -19.88
CA PRO A 395 14.29 5.74 -21.05
C PRO A 395 12.77 5.81 -20.96
N PHE A 396 12.22 5.76 -19.75
CA PHE A 396 10.78 5.70 -19.48
C PHE A 396 10.14 7.08 -19.36
N THR A 397 10.92 8.16 -19.28
CA THR A 397 10.40 9.55 -19.37
C THR A 397 9.87 9.89 -20.77
N ARG A 398 9.76 8.92 -21.69
CA ARG A 398 8.98 9.04 -22.93
C ARG A 398 7.46 9.00 -22.66
N ARG A 399 7.07 8.58 -21.46
CA ARG A 399 5.70 8.59 -20.95
C ARG A 399 5.64 9.49 -19.71
N PRO A 400 4.46 10.03 -19.35
CA PRO A 400 4.31 10.80 -18.12
C PRO A 400 4.59 9.94 -16.88
N LEU A 401 5.49 10.41 -16.02
CA LEU A 401 5.87 9.75 -14.78
C LEU A 401 5.64 10.67 -13.58
N PHE A 402 5.13 10.09 -12.49
CA PHE A 402 5.10 10.67 -11.16
C PHE A 402 5.99 9.83 -10.23
N LEU A 403 7.14 10.36 -9.84
CA LEU A 403 8.15 9.67 -9.05
C LEU A 403 8.03 10.10 -7.58
N VAL A 404 7.97 9.12 -6.68
CA VAL A 404 8.11 9.33 -5.24
C VAL A 404 9.33 8.53 -4.79
N ILE A 405 10.41 9.24 -4.46
CA ILE A 405 11.68 8.64 -4.06
C ILE A 405 11.91 8.92 -2.58
N ASP A 406 11.83 7.86 -1.79
CA ASP A 406 11.99 7.87 -0.34
C ASP A 406 13.30 7.18 0.04
N CYS A 407 14.38 7.96 0.11
CA CYS A 407 15.69 7.51 0.52
C CYS A 407 16.58 8.64 1.04
N ASP A 408 17.61 8.28 1.80
CA ASP A 408 18.59 9.22 2.38
C ASP A 408 19.44 9.96 1.32
N ASN A 409 19.41 9.51 0.06
CA ASN A 409 20.11 10.14 -1.07
C ASN A 409 19.16 10.39 -2.25
N SER A 410 17.91 10.79 -1.95
CA SER A 410 16.85 11.04 -2.93
C SER A 410 17.24 12.13 -3.93
N GLU A 411 18.08 13.08 -3.50
CA GLU A 411 18.59 14.18 -4.32
C GLU A 411 19.40 13.70 -5.53
N ALA A 412 19.97 12.49 -5.50
CA ALA A 412 20.63 11.93 -6.68
C ALA A 412 19.66 11.73 -7.87
N PHE A 413 18.37 11.55 -7.59
CA PHE A 413 17.34 11.41 -8.63
C PHE A 413 16.97 12.74 -9.28
N GLU A 414 17.41 13.88 -8.75
CA GLU A 414 17.30 15.18 -9.44
C GLU A 414 18.00 15.14 -10.81
N ALA A 415 19.02 14.27 -10.97
CA ALA A 415 19.74 14.08 -12.22
C ALA A 415 18.88 13.57 -13.40
N VAL A 416 17.66 13.08 -13.15
CA VAL A 416 16.70 12.75 -14.22
C VAL A 416 16.18 14.01 -14.92
N ASN A 417 16.12 15.13 -14.19
CA ASN A 417 15.71 16.42 -14.73
C ASN A 417 16.81 17.02 -15.61
N GLY A 418 16.45 17.46 -16.81
CA GLY A 418 17.34 17.95 -17.85
C GLY A 418 17.82 16.89 -18.86
N VAL A 419 17.68 15.59 -18.56
CA VAL A 419 18.11 14.48 -19.44
C VAL A 419 16.95 13.64 -19.98
N GLN A 420 15.71 13.98 -19.63
CA GLN A 420 14.50 13.28 -20.06
C GLN A 420 14.39 13.19 -21.59
N LYS A 421 13.80 12.08 -22.07
CA LYS A 421 13.59 11.76 -23.49
C LYS A 421 12.17 11.99 -23.99
N GLY A 422 11.43 12.94 -23.41
CA GLY A 422 10.09 13.32 -23.89
C GLY A 422 9.31 14.17 -22.90
N GLU A 423 8.73 13.53 -21.90
CA GLU A 423 7.93 14.14 -20.85
C GLU A 423 8.80 14.48 -19.64
N THR A 424 8.57 15.64 -19.03
CA THR A 424 9.20 15.98 -17.74
C THR A 424 8.53 15.14 -16.65
N PRO A 425 9.29 14.42 -15.79
CA PRO A 425 8.71 13.71 -14.66
C PRO A 425 8.34 14.68 -13.53
N ALA A 426 7.21 14.44 -12.87
CA ALA A 426 6.88 15.07 -11.59
C ALA A 426 7.51 14.24 -10.46
N MET A 427 8.31 14.86 -9.59
CA MET A 427 9.12 14.14 -8.60
C MET A 427 8.89 14.71 -7.20
N LEU A 428 8.63 13.82 -6.24
CA LEU A 428 8.64 14.09 -4.80
C LEU A 428 9.80 13.31 -4.19
N LEU A 429 10.73 14.02 -3.56
CA LEU A 429 11.96 13.47 -3.00
C LEU A 429 11.93 13.66 -1.48
N SER A 430 12.17 12.58 -0.72
CA SER A 430 12.33 12.65 0.73
C SER A 430 13.53 13.50 1.12
N SER A 431 13.65 13.86 2.40
CA SER A 431 14.83 14.52 2.92
C SER A 431 16.04 13.58 2.98
N SER A 432 17.26 14.13 2.87
CA SER A 432 18.50 13.34 2.99
C SER A 432 18.78 12.84 4.41
N SER A 433 18.14 13.44 5.40
CA SER A 433 18.18 13.03 6.80
C SER A 433 16.76 12.87 7.32
N SER A 434 16.53 11.78 8.04
CA SER A 434 15.26 11.53 8.72
C SER A 434 15.33 12.02 10.17
N TYR A 435 14.29 12.72 10.61
CA TYR A 435 14.16 13.04 12.03
C TYR A 435 13.67 11.82 12.79
N HIS A 436 14.53 11.22 13.60
CA HIS A 436 14.13 10.13 14.49
C HIS A 436 13.42 10.70 15.71
N ILE A 437 12.12 10.40 15.83
CA ILE A 437 11.35 10.68 17.03
C ILE A 437 11.93 9.84 18.16
N ALA A 438 12.67 10.48 19.07
CA ALA A 438 13.06 9.87 20.34
C ALA A 438 11.79 9.74 21.20
N ALA A 439 11.02 8.67 21.01
CA ALA A 439 9.94 8.34 21.92
C ALA A 439 10.56 8.12 23.31
N ILE A 440 10.22 8.99 24.25
CA ILE A 440 10.61 8.91 25.66
C ILE A 440 10.32 7.48 26.14
N GLY A 441 11.38 6.72 26.44
CA GLY A 441 11.28 5.45 27.17
C GLY A 441 11.28 4.14 26.36
N SER A 442 11.42 4.12 25.03
CA SER A 442 11.83 2.87 24.38
C SER A 442 12.59 3.08 23.08
N SER A 443 13.66 2.31 22.91
CA SER A 443 14.51 2.16 21.72
C SER A 443 13.76 1.60 20.49
N ARG A 444 12.52 2.04 20.24
CA ARG A 444 11.73 1.66 19.08
C ARG A 444 12.19 2.54 17.92
N HIS A 445 13.02 1.97 17.06
CA HIS A 445 13.19 2.45 15.69
C HIS A 445 11.80 2.80 15.11
N SER A 446 11.65 4.01 14.56
CA SER A 446 10.44 4.41 13.85
C SER A 446 10.12 3.35 12.80
N SER A 447 9.01 2.64 12.97
CA SER A 447 8.62 1.57 12.05
C SER A 447 7.99 2.20 10.80
N GLY A 448 8.78 2.33 9.73
CA GLY A 448 8.40 2.96 8.45
C GLY A 448 8.94 4.38 8.26
N SER A 449 8.94 4.87 7.01
CA SER A 449 9.44 6.20 6.65
C SER A 449 8.46 7.31 7.05
N LEU A 450 8.92 8.29 7.83
CA LEU A 450 8.12 9.48 8.21
C LEU A 450 7.58 10.22 6.99
N PHE A 451 8.35 10.29 5.90
CA PHE A 451 7.93 10.91 4.64
C PHE A 451 6.71 10.18 4.07
N THR A 452 6.75 8.86 4.01
CA THR A 452 5.63 8.02 3.57
C THR A 452 4.42 8.14 4.50
N ILE A 453 4.63 8.29 5.81
CA ILE A 453 3.55 8.58 6.75
C ILE A 453 2.88 9.91 6.40
N PHE A 454 3.65 10.98 6.15
CA PHE A 454 3.07 12.27 5.77
C PHE A 454 2.26 12.20 4.47
N LEU A 455 2.74 11.46 3.47
CA LEU A 455 2.03 11.29 2.19
C LEU A 455 0.74 10.47 2.32
N THR A 456 0.66 9.57 3.31
CA THR A 456 -0.46 8.62 3.43
C THR A 456 -1.45 8.99 4.55
N ALA A 457 -0.99 9.61 5.64
CA ALA A 457 -1.80 10.18 6.73
C ALA A 457 -1.10 11.42 7.35
N PRO A 458 -1.28 12.62 6.76
CA PRO A 458 -0.53 13.82 7.13
C PRO A 458 -0.72 14.25 8.58
N LEU A 459 -1.96 14.25 9.09
CA LEU A 459 -2.25 14.67 10.47
C LEU A 459 -1.66 13.71 11.51
N GLN A 460 -1.72 12.40 11.23
CA GLN A 460 -1.10 11.39 12.09
C GLN A 460 0.43 11.53 12.10
N ALA A 461 1.04 11.78 10.93
CA ALA A 461 2.47 12.07 10.84
C ALA A 461 2.86 13.32 11.64
N PHE A 462 2.01 14.35 11.61
CA PHE A 462 2.19 15.55 12.44
C PHE A 462 2.13 15.22 13.93
N CYS A 463 1.14 14.43 14.38
CA CYS A 463 1.05 14.00 15.78
C CYS A 463 2.29 13.21 16.21
N LEU A 464 2.78 12.29 15.36
CA LEU A 464 4.01 11.54 15.60
C LEU A 464 5.22 12.48 15.71
N LEU A 465 5.34 13.49 14.84
CA LEU A 465 6.39 14.51 14.91
C LEU A 465 6.36 15.29 16.23
N LEU A 466 5.17 15.51 16.80
CA LEU A 466 4.99 16.13 18.12
C LEU A 466 5.27 15.18 19.29
N GLY A 467 5.46 13.88 19.03
CA GLY A 467 5.61 12.85 20.06
C GLY A 467 4.29 12.47 20.73
N ILE A 468 3.15 12.75 20.10
CA ILE A 468 1.82 12.40 20.60
C ILE A 468 1.47 10.99 20.09
N SER A 469 1.23 10.05 21.01
CA SER A 469 0.77 8.70 20.66
C SER A 469 -0.68 8.75 20.19
N GLY A 470 -1.04 7.91 19.22
CA GLY A 470 -2.43 7.82 18.74
C GLY A 470 -3.45 7.44 19.81
N SER A 471 -3.02 6.76 20.89
CA SER A 471 -3.88 6.41 22.04
C SER A 471 -4.25 7.58 22.94
N ASP A 472 -3.46 8.65 22.90
CA ASP A 472 -3.53 9.76 23.86
C ASP A 472 -4.27 10.96 23.27
N ILE A 473 -4.71 10.86 22.02
CA ILE A 473 -5.36 11.94 21.29
C ILE A 473 -6.85 11.94 21.58
N ASP A 474 -7.35 13.07 22.05
CA ASP A 474 -8.77 13.36 22.10
C ASP A 474 -9.37 13.45 20.69
N MET A 475 -10.46 12.72 20.46
CA MET A 475 -11.06 12.57 19.12
C MET A 475 -11.69 13.88 18.61
N ASP A 476 -12.23 14.72 19.49
CA ASP A 476 -12.80 16.01 19.08
C ASP A 476 -11.69 16.97 18.64
N THR A 477 -10.57 16.97 19.37
CA THR A 477 -9.35 17.69 19.01
C THR A 477 -8.81 17.21 17.66
N TYR A 478 -8.74 15.90 17.43
CA TYR A 478 -8.30 15.33 16.15
C TYR A 478 -9.23 15.74 15.00
N ASN A 479 -10.54 15.59 15.17
CA ASN A 479 -11.54 15.95 14.18
C ASN A 479 -11.50 17.45 13.84
N LYS A 480 -11.23 18.31 14.83
CA LYS A 480 -11.04 19.75 14.62
C LYS A 480 -9.81 20.03 13.76
N ALA A 481 -8.67 19.42 14.06
CA ALA A 481 -7.45 19.56 13.27
C ALA A 481 -7.62 18.99 11.85
N GLU A 482 -8.37 17.89 11.69
CA GLU A 482 -8.67 17.29 10.40
C GLU A 482 -9.51 18.19 9.50
N LYS A 483 -10.53 18.85 10.06
CA LYS A 483 -11.34 19.84 9.33
C LYS A 483 -10.50 21.02 8.85
N LEU A 484 -9.64 21.56 9.72
CA LEU A 484 -8.72 22.65 9.37
C LEU A 484 -7.72 22.24 8.28
N LEU A 485 -7.19 21.02 8.36
CA LEU A 485 -6.27 20.52 7.34
C LEU A 485 -6.98 20.31 6.00
N SER A 486 -8.22 19.79 6.02
CA SER A 486 -9.03 19.60 4.82
C SER A 486 -9.36 20.92 4.11
N SER A 487 -9.76 21.97 4.85
CA SER A 487 -9.98 23.30 4.26
C SER A 487 -8.69 23.87 3.68
N SER A 488 -7.58 23.75 4.41
CA SER A 488 -6.26 24.22 3.97
C SER A 488 -5.81 23.54 2.67
N PHE A 489 -6.08 22.23 2.52
CA PHE A 489 -5.81 21.49 1.29
C PHE A 489 -6.66 21.97 0.11
N SER A 490 -7.92 22.31 0.34
CA SER A 490 -8.77 22.92 -0.69
C SER A 490 -8.21 24.27 -1.17
N ASP A 491 -7.77 25.11 -0.23
CA ASP A 491 -7.23 26.44 -0.50
C ASP A 491 -5.90 26.38 -1.26
N TRP A 492 -4.96 25.54 -0.82
CA TRP A 492 -3.70 25.31 -1.54
C TRP A 492 -3.95 24.70 -2.91
N GLY A 493 -4.90 23.76 -3.01
CA GLY A 493 -5.28 23.16 -4.28
C GLY A 493 -5.86 24.19 -5.25
N SER A 494 -6.64 25.15 -4.77
CA SER A 494 -7.19 26.24 -5.58
C SER A 494 -6.09 27.21 -6.00
N THR A 495 -5.20 27.57 -5.08
CA THR A 495 -4.04 28.43 -5.32
C THR A 495 -3.12 27.87 -6.41
N LEU A 496 -2.89 26.55 -6.40
CA LEU A 496 -2.10 25.87 -7.43
C LEU A 496 -2.78 25.93 -8.81
N VAL A 497 -4.11 25.76 -8.86
CA VAL A 497 -4.87 25.77 -10.11
C VAL A 497 -4.92 27.16 -10.75
N THR A 498 -4.99 28.22 -9.94
CA THR A 498 -5.03 29.62 -10.41
C THR A 498 -3.64 30.23 -10.62
N SER A 499 -2.57 29.49 -10.37
CA SER A 499 -1.19 30.00 -10.45
C SER A 499 -0.70 30.04 -11.89
N ASP A 500 -0.37 31.22 -12.39
CA ASP A 500 0.23 31.37 -13.74
C ASP A 500 1.67 30.82 -13.84
N THR A 501 2.36 30.66 -12.71
CA THR A 501 3.75 30.17 -12.66
C THR A 501 3.84 28.66 -12.37
N ILE A 502 2.73 27.92 -12.42
CA ILE A 502 2.77 26.48 -12.17
C ILE A 502 3.41 25.75 -13.36
N ASP A 503 4.32 24.82 -13.08
CA ASP A 503 4.92 24.01 -14.14
C ASP A 503 3.84 23.15 -14.83
N PRO A 504 3.87 23.02 -16.17
CA PRO A 504 2.91 22.21 -16.90
C PRO A 504 2.79 20.77 -16.43
N VAL A 505 3.83 20.16 -15.83
CA VAL A 505 3.71 18.78 -15.32
C VAL A 505 2.78 18.69 -14.11
N TRP A 506 2.85 19.67 -13.19
CA TRP A 506 1.97 19.75 -12.03
C TRP A 506 0.55 20.08 -12.47
N ALA A 507 0.40 21.04 -13.39
CA ALA A 507 -0.87 21.42 -13.98
C ALA A 507 -1.63 20.22 -14.58
N GLN A 508 -0.94 19.34 -15.31
CA GLN A 508 -1.55 18.18 -15.96
C GLN A 508 -2.10 17.14 -14.98
N ILE A 509 -1.55 17.02 -13.77
CA ILE A 509 -1.94 15.98 -12.79
C ILE A 509 -2.90 16.47 -11.70
N LEU A 510 -3.11 17.79 -11.56
CA LEU A 510 -3.93 18.37 -10.49
C LEU A 510 -5.41 18.00 -10.57
N SER A 511 -5.89 17.57 -11.74
CA SER A 511 -7.24 17.04 -11.95
C SER A 511 -7.38 15.58 -11.47
N ASP A 512 -6.28 14.86 -11.26
CA ASP A 512 -6.33 13.50 -10.73
C ASP A 512 -6.43 13.54 -9.19
N PRO A 513 -7.47 12.92 -8.59
CA PRO A 513 -7.72 13.00 -7.16
C PRO A 513 -6.61 12.39 -6.31
N PHE A 514 -5.97 11.30 -6.76
CA PHE A 514 -4.92 10.63 -6.00
C PHE A 514 -3.62 11.43 -6.06
N LEU A 515 -3.21 11.89 -7.25
CA LEU A 515 -1.98 12.66 -7.43
C LEU A 515 -2.08 14.04 -6.80
N ARG A 516 -3.22 14.73 -6.95
CA ARG A 516 -3.51 16.00 -6.26
C ARG A 516 -3.39 15.81 -4.75
N ARG A 517 -3.99 14.75 -4.20
CA ARG A 517 -3.93 14.45 -2.77
C ARG A 517 -2.51 14.21 -2.28
N LEU A 518 -1.69 13.44 -3.01
CA LEU A 518 -0.28 13.24 -2.67
C LEU A 518 0.51 14.55 -2.69
N LEU A 519 0.28 15.41 -3.68
CA LEU A 519 0.96 16.70 -3.79
C LEU A 519 0.61 17.65 -2.63
N LEU A 520 -0.68 17.73 -2.25
CA LEU A 520 -1.11 18.58 -1.14
C LEU A 520 -0.58 18.06 0.21
N ARG A 521 -0.56 16.73 0.39
CA ARG A 521 0.04 16.10 1.57
C ARG A 521 1.55 16.32 1.63
N PHE A 522 2.23 16.31 0.49
CA PHE A 522 3.63 16.69 0.37
C PHE A 522 3.86 18.16 0.77
N LEU A 523 3.01 19.09 0.35
CA LEU A 523 3.11 20.50 0.76
C LEU A 523 3.03 20.64 2.29
N PHE A 524 2.12 19.92 2.93
CA PHE A 524 2.02 19.90 4.38
C PHE A 524 3.25 19.29 5.05
N CYS A 525 3.75 18.15 4.54
CA CYS A 525 5.00 17.53 5.00
C CYS A 525 6.16 18.55 4.99
N ARG A 526 6.35 19.20 3.84
CA ARG A 526 7.41 20.18 3.63
C ARG A 526 7.26 21.38 4.56
N ALA A 527 6.04 21.90 4.74
CA ALA A 527 5.77 23.03 5.63
C ALA A 527 6.01 22.67 7.11
N ALA A 528 5.49 21.53 7.57
CA ALA A 528 5.66 21.05 8.94
C ALA A 528 7.15 20.88 9.28
N LEU A 529 7.91 20.20 8.42
CA LEU A 529 9.35 19.97 8.63
C LEU A 529 10.18 21.27 8.51
N SER A 530 9.76 22.23 7.68
CA SER A 530 10.48 23.51 7.54
C SER A 530 10.35 24.39 8.78
N LEU A 531 9.20 24.36 9.44
CA LEU A 531 8.90 25.22 10.59
C LEU A 531 9.18 24.54 11.93
N TYR A 532 9.36 23.23 11.96
CA TYR A 532 9.62 22.48 13.20
C TYR A 532 10.98 22.85 13.79
N ALA A 533 11.02 23.28 15.06
CA ALA A 533 12.20 23.89 15.66
C ALA A 533 13.49 23.03 15.55
N PRO A 534 13.45 21.69 15.76
CA PRO A 534 14.62 20.83 15.56
C PRO A 534 15.21 20.80 14.14
N THR A 535 14.37 21.04 13.12
CA THR A 535 14.73 20.96 11.69
C THR A 535 14.74 22.33 11.00
N PHE A 536 14.38 23.39 11.72
CA PHE A 536 14.33 24.76 11.21
C PHE A 536 15.69 25.20 10.65
N ASN A 537 15.68 25.82 9.47
CA ASN A 537 16.87 26.24 8.72
C ASN A 537 17.87 25.12 8.35
N LYS A 538 17.48 23.84 8.46
CA LYS A 538 18.31 22.68 8.09
C LYS A 538 17.78 22.01 6.84
N LYS A 539 18.44 22.26 5.71
CA LYS A 539 17.99 21.80 4.38
C LYS A 539 17.93 20.27 4.26
N GLU A 540 18.80 19.57 4.97
CA GLU A 540 18.92 18.11 4.94
C GLU A 540 17.68 17.38 5.49
N PHE A 541 16.80 18.07 6.23
CA PHE A 541 15.53 17.53 6.73
C PHE A 541 14.30 17.94 5.90
N ILE A 542 14.50 18.72 4.83
CA ILE A 542 13.39 19.28 4.05
C ILE A 542 13.20 18.46 2.78
N PRO A 543 12.01 17.87 2.55
CA PRO A 543 11.74 17.16 1.32
C PRO A 543 11.63 18.13 0.13
N LYS A 544 12.04 17.67 -1.05
CA LYS A 544 12.11 18.46 -2.29
C LYS A 544 11.14 17.96 -3.33
N CYS A 545 10.78 18.82 -4.26
CA CYS A 545 9.99 18.45 -5.43
C CYS A 545 10.60 19.02 -6.70
N ILE A 546 10.48 18.28 -7.80
CA ILE A 546 10.94 18.71 -9.11
C ILE A 546 9.83 18.44 -10.14
N PRO A 547 9.48 19.41 -10.99
CA PRO A 547 9.90 20.82 -10.98
C PRO A 547 9.50 21.58 -9.70
N CYS A 548 10.08 22.75 -9.47
CA CYS A 548 9.73 23.57 -8.31
C CYS A 548 8.26 24.01 -8.35
N LEU A 549 7.62 24.02 -7.19
CA LEU A 549 6.24 24.54 -7.05
C LEU A 549 6.24 26.07 -6.97
N PRO A 550 5.10 26.73 -7.29
CA PRO A 550 4.96 28.18 -7.22
C PRO A 550 5.35 28.78 -5.86
N ALA A 551 5.83 30.03 -5.87
CA ALA A 551 6.23 30.76 -4.66
C ALA A 551 5.08 30.91 -3.64
N SER A 552 3.83 30.90 -4.11
CA SER A 552 2.61 31.00 -3.29
C SER A 552 2.43 29.85 -2.30
N VAL A 553 3.03 28.68 -2.55
CA VAL A 553 2.94 27.49 -1.69
C VAL A 553 4.27 27.11 -1.03
N LEU A 554 5.18 28.09 -0.91
CA LEU A 554 6.43 27.89 -0.18
C LEU A 554 6.16 27.85 1.34
N PRO A 555 6.92 27.06 2.11
CA PRO A 555 6.77 27.00 3.57
C PRO A 555 6.89 28.36 4.28
N THR A 556 7.60 29.31 3.67
CA THR A 556 7.84 30.64 4.22
C THR A 556 6.67 31.60 4.06
N THR A 557 5.64 31.27 3.26
CA THR A 557 4.49 32.16 3.07
C THR A 557 3.62 32.22 4.32
N ALA A 558 3.01 33.38 4.58
CA ALA A 558 2.08 33.55 5.69
C ALA A 558 0.94 32.52 5.64
N ALA A 559 0.39 32.26 4.45
CA ALA A 559 -0.66 31.25 4.28
C ALA A 559 -0.22 29.85 4.74
N CYS A 560 0.97 29.38 4.35
CA CYS A 560 1.47 28.08 4.77
C CYS A 560 1.78 28.03 6.28
N GLN A 561 2.39 29.10 6.82
CA GLN A 561 2.71 29.19 8.24
C GLN A 561 1.46 29.21 9.13
N THR A 562 0.41 29.94 8.72
CA THR A 562 -0.86 30.02 9.46
C THR A 562 -1.49 28.65 9.62
N VAL A 563 -1.46 27.80 8.59
CA VAL A 563 -1.99 26.43 8.66
C VAL A 563 -1.25 25.61 9.72
N ILE A 564 0.09 25.65 9.72
CA ILE A 564 0.90 24.94 10.72
C ILE A 564 0.67 25.50 12.13
N LEU A 565 0.57 26.82 12.27
CA LEU A 565 0.29 27.49 13.54
C LEU A 565 -1.08 27.08 14.11
N GLN A 566 -2.13 27.10 13.29
CA GLN A 566 -3.48 26.71 13.70
C GLN A 566 -3.54 25.24 14.14
N ILE A 567 -2.95 24.33 13.35
CA ILE A 567 -2.94 22.90 13.70
C ILE A 567 -2.09 22.66 14.94
N ALA A 568 -0.91 23.28 15.06
CA ALA A 568 -0.08 23.19 16.26
C ALA A 568 -0.81 23.72 17.51
N ASN A 569 -1.61 24.78 17.37
CA ASN A 569 -2.42 25.35 18.44
C ASN A 569 -3.52 24.39 18.91
N VAL A 570 -4.16 23.65 17.99
CA VAL A 570 -5.15 22.62 18.36
C VAL A 570 -4.53 21.56 19.27
N PHE A 571 -3.25 21.22 19.07
CA PHE A 571 -2.52 20.27 19.93
C PHE A 571 -1.73 20.91 21.08
N GLY A 572 -1.87 22.23 21.31
CA GLY A 572 -1.10 22.95 22.35
C GLY A 572 0.42 22.91 22.16
N ALA A 573 0.89 22.75 20.91
CA ALA A 573 2.28 22.50 20.56
C ALA A 573 2.93 23.62 19.72
N THR A 574 2.38 24.83 19.74
CA THR A 574 2.90 26.00 18.99
C THR A 574 4.37 26.28 19.29
N GLY A 575 4.79 26.13 20.55
CA GLY A 575 6.19 26.31 20.97
C GLY A 575 7.19 25.32 20.39
N LYS A 576 6.75 24.27 19.66
CA LYS A 576 7.64 23.35 18.92
C LYS A 576 7.95 23.83 17.51
N PHE A 577 7.38 24.95 17.06
CA PHE A 577 7.56 25.51 15.72
C PHE A 577 8.08 26.95 15.78
N ILE A 578 8.75 27.35 14.72
CA ILE A 578 9.31 28.69 14.52
C ILE A 578 8.57 29.34 13.36
N PHE A 579 7.98 30.51 13.62
CA PHE A 579 7.19 31.28 12.66
C PHE A 579 7.82 32.66 12.43
N SER A 580 7.46 33.30 11.32
CA SER A 580 7.86 34.69 11.03
C SER A 580 7.26 35.67 12.03
N GLU A 581 7.98 36.75 12.33
CA GLU A 581 7.52 37.82 13.22
C GLU A 581 6.21 38.46 12.73
N GLY A 582 5.26 38.69 13.64
CA GLY A 582 3.95 39.30 13.34
C GLY A 582 2.85 38.35 12.86
N LEU A 583 3.11 37.04 12.82
CA LEU A 583 2.10 36.03 12.50
C LEU A 583 1.24 35.72 13.74
N GLU A 584 0.04 36.31 13.81
CA GLU A 584 -0.93 36.04 14.89
C GLU A 584 -1.98 35.01 14.45
N LEU A 585 -2.56 34.30 15.43
CA LEU A 585 -3.70 33.41 15.17
C LEU A 585 -4.88 34.28 14.69
N PRO A 586 -5.56 33.92 13.59
CA PRO A 586 -6.74 34.67 13.17
C PRO A 586 -7.80 34.60 14.27
N GLU A 587 -8.28 35.76 14.73
CA GLU A 587 -9.35 35.86 15.72
C GLU A 587 -10.59 35.10 15.22
N ASN A 588 -11.16 34.24 16.06
CA ASN A 588 -12.39 33.50 15.75
C ASN A 588 -13.53 34.48 15.42
N ARG A 589 -13.77 34.76 14.14
CA ARG A 589 -15.02 35.39 13.69
C ARG A 589 -16.14 34.35 13.66
N GLN A 590 -16.56 33.90 14.84
CA GLN A 590 -17.79 33.13 15.02
C GLN A 590 -18.28 33.33 16.45
N GLY A 591 -19.01 34.42 16.63
CA GLY A 591 -19.67 34.84 17.86
C GLY A 591 -20.15 36.28 17.68
N ASP A 592 -21.46 36.48 17.79
CA ASP A 592 -22.15 37.77 17.90
C ASP A 592 -22.52 38.51 16.61
N SER A 593 -23.46 37.94 15.85
CA SER A 593 -24.47 38.73 15.16
C SER A 593 -25.81 37.98 15.06
N GLU A 594 -26.29 37.47 16.19
CA GLU A 594 -27.72 37.24 16.41
C GLU A 594 -28.18 38.16 17.54
N SER A 595 -28.44 39.42 17.18
CA SER A 595 -29.24 40.30 18.03
C SER A 595 -30.09 41.22 17.16
N MET A 596 -31.41 41.00 17.28
CA MET A 596 -32.50 41.94 17.02
C MET A 596 -32.84 42.29 15.56
N SER A 597 -33.93 41.68 15.09
CA SER A 597 -35.12 42.46 14.74
C SER A 597 -36.38 41.62 14.92
N CYS A 598 -36.98 41.73 16.12
CA CYS A 598 -38.41 41.49 16.30
C CYS A 598 -39.14 42.77 15.90
N SER A 599 -39.92 42.71 14.83
CA SER A 599 -41.20 43.40 14.63
C SER A 599 -41.85 42.83 13.37
#